data_AF-A0A7C7XX31-F1
#
_entry.id   AF-A0A7C7XX31-F1
#
_cell.length_a   1.000
_cell.length_b   1.000
_cell.length_c   1.000
_cell.angle_alpha   90.00
_cell.angle_beta   90.00
_cell.angle_gamma   90.00
#
_symmetry.space_group_name_H-M   'P 1'
#
loop_
_entity.id
_entity.type
_entity.pdbx_description
1 polymer ?
#
loop_
_entity_poly.entity_id
_entity_poly.type
_entity_poly.pdbx_seq_one_letter_code
_entity_poly.pdbx_strand_id
1 'polypeptide(L)'
;MKTSVRDLLITGWLVIFATTVGTVAFHPSFEGDGMESVLRLGGPALISTLGGVGLIRYTKLLGRSPTLVRRTALGVFVVSMLPLIPVALQTFSMPWGALIIVSLVYVRWKWALVPSSD
;
A
#
# COMPACT_ATOMS: atom_id res chain seq x y z
N MET A 1 -24.97 7.03 -2.28
CA MET A 1 -23.64 6.85 -2.89
C MET A 1 -23.19 5.42 -2.66
N LYS A 2 -22.88 4.63 -3.69
CA LYS A 2 -22.31 3.27 -3.53
C LYS A 2 -20.80 3.37 -3.54
N THR A 3 -20.17 3.38 -2.37
CA THR A 3 -18.71 3.35 -2.25
C THR A 3 -18.21 1.98 -2.70
N SER A 4 -17.36 1.94 -3.72
CA SER A 4 -16.75 0.70 -4.18
C SER A 4 -15.68 0.24 -3.19
N VAL A 5 -15.59 -1.06 -2.90
CA VAL A 5 -14.53 -1.64 -2.05
C VAL A 5 -13.13 -1.23 -2.52
N ARG A 6 -12.95 -1.11 -3.84
CA ARG A 6 -11.72 -0.60 -4.44
C ARG A 6 -11.37 0.81 -3.94
N ASP A 7 -12.36 1.69 -3.95
CA ASP A 7 -12.18 3.10 -3.61
C ASP A 7 -11.92 3.23 -2.10
N LEU A 8 -12.57 2.40 -1.27
CA LEU A 8 -12.27 2.29 0.15
C LEU A 8 -10.81 1.87 0.43
N LEU A 9 -10.29 0.88 -0.31
CA LEU A 9 -8.90 0.44 -0.13
C LEU A 9 -7.89 1.49 -0.58
N ILE A 10 -8.16 2.18 -1.69
CA ILE A 10 -7.32 3.31 -2.15
C ILE A 10 -7.34 4.42 -1.09
N THR A 11 -8.50 4.80 -0.58
CA THR A 11 -8.62 5.78 0.49
C THR A 11 -7.87 5.32 1.74
N GLY A 12 -7.95 4.04 2.11
CA GLY A 12 -7.19 3.48 3.24
C GLY A 12 -5.68 3.64 3.09
N TRP A 13 -5.13 3.38 1.90
CA TRP A 13 -3.71 3.61 1.60
C TRP A 13 -3.33 5.09 1.75
N LEU A 14 -4.16 6.01 1.24
CA LEU A 14 -3.92 7.44 1.33
C LEU A 14 -4.01 7.97 2.77
N VAL A 15 -4.96 7.47 3.56
CA VAL A 15 -5.11 7.84 4.98
C VAL A 15 -3.88 7.40 5.75
N ILE A 16 -3.43 6.14 5.59
CA ILE A 16 -2.25 5.64 6.27
C ILE A 16 -1.02 6.47 5.90
N PHE A 17 -0.85 6.78 4.61
CA PHE A 17 0.22 7.66 4.16
C PHE A 17 0.18 9.03 4.85
N ALA A 18 -0.98 9.70 4.81
CA ALA A 18 -1.16 11.01 5.40
C ALA A 18 -0.93 10.99 6.92
N THR A 19 -1.38 9.94 7.62
CA THR A 19 -1.11 9.78 9.05
C THR A 19 0.37 9.55 9.32
N THR A 20 1.08 8.73 8.54
CA THR A 20 2.52 8.53 8.71
C THR A 20 3.28 9.83 8.52
N VAL A 21 3.02 10.55 7.42
CA VAL A 21 3.66 11.86 7.18
C VAL A 21 3.29 12.86 8.26
N GLY A 22 2.02 12.93 8.68
CA GLY A 22 1.56 13.81 9.75
C GLY A 22 2.24 13.50 11.09
N THR A 23 2.35 12.23 11.47
CA THR A 23 3.06 11.84 12.70
C THR A 23 4.52 12.26 12.65
N VAL A 24 5.21 12.05 11.53
CA VAL A 24 6.62 12.43 11.42
C VAL A 24 6.80 13.95 11.39
N ALA A 25 5.90 14.67 10.73
CA ALA A 25 5.98 16.12 10.59
C ALA A 25 5.63 16.90 11.86
N PHE A 26 4.74 16.36 12.72
CA PHE A 26 4.20 17.08 13.86
C PHE A 26 4.52 16.47 15.22
N HIS A 27 5.14 15.28 15.29
CA HIS A 27 5.44 14.65 16.57
C HIS A 27 6.71 15.25 17.19
N PRO A 28 6.68 15.67 18.47
CA PRO A 28 7.81 16.35 19.14
C PRO A 28 9.13 15.59 19.07
N SER A 29 9.08 14.25 19.04
CA SER A 29 10.27 13.40 18.89
C SER A 29 11.06 13.61 17.60
N PHE A 30 10.51 14.31 16.59
CA PHE A 30 11.16 14.61 15.31
C PHE A 30 11.38 16.11 15.07
N GLU A 31 11.06 17.00 16.04
CA GLU A 31 11.17 18.46 15.89
C GLU A 31 12.59 18.93 15.53
N GLY A 32 13.64 18.18 15.90
CA GLY A 32 15.04 18.52 15.61
C GLY A 32 15.52 18.17 14.20
N ASP A 33 14.88 17.21 13.52
CA ASP A 33 15.33 16.66 12.22
C ASP A 33 14.56 17.26 11.03
N GLY A 34 13.44 17.95 11.28
CA GLY A 34 12.68 18.69 10.27
C GLY A 34 12.33 17.88 9.01
N MET A 35 12.69 18.43 7.83
CA MET A 35 12.39 17.84 6.51
C MET A 35 13.13 16.51 6.25
N GLU A 36 14.27 16.29 6.89
CA GLU A 36 15.06 15.05 6.71
C GLU A 36 14.29 13.84 7.24
N SER A 37 13.70 13.96 8.43
CA SER A 37 12.86 12.92 9.02
C SER A 37 11.62 12.62 8.17
N VAL A 38 10.98 13.66 7.62
CA VAL A 38 9.83 13.50 6.70
C VAL A 38 10.23 12.76 5.44
N LEU A 39 11.38 13.04 4.84
CA LEU A 39 11.86 12.32 3.65
C LEU A 39 12.27 10.88 3.99
N ARG A 40 12.95 10.68 5.13
CA ARG A 40 13.46 9.40 5.59
C ARG A 40 12.36 8.38 5.90
N LEU A 41 11.20 8.85 6.39
CA LEU A 41 10.08 7.98 6.77
C LEU A 41 8.90 8.09 5.81
N GLY A 42 8.61 9.30 5.32
CA GLY A 42 7.57 9.56 4.34
C GLY A 42 7.89 9.05 2.94
N GLY A 43 9.16 9.09 2.51
CA GLY A 43 9.58 8.53 1.22
C GLY A 43 9.28 7.03 1.11
N PRO A 44 9.75 6.20 2.06
CA PRO A 44 9.39 4.79 2.15
C PRO A 44 7.88 4.53 2.19
N ALA A 45 7.15 5.29 3.01
CA ALA A 45 5.68 5.18 3.10
C ALA A 45 4.99 5.52 1.76
N LEU A 46 5.50 6.49 1.00
CA LEU A 46 4.98 6.86 -0.31
C LEU A 46 5.14 5.72 -1.31
N ILE A 47 6.32 5.09 -1.37
CA ILE A 47 6.59 3.97 -2.28
C ILE A 47 5.56 2.85 -2.06
N SER A 48 5.33 2.48 -0.80
CA SER A 48 4.37 1.43 -0.46
C SER A 48 2.93 1.83 -0.76
N THR A 49 2.58 3.09 -0.52
CA THR A 49 1.27 3.64 -0.85
C THR A 49 1.00 3.56 -2.36
N LEU A 50 1.98 3.96 -3.18
CA LEU A 50 1.88 3.85 -4.64
C LEU A 50 1.78 2.39 -5.10
N GLY A 51 2.55 1.49 -4.49
CA GLY A 51 2.46 0.05 -4.76
C GLY A 51 1.07 -0.52 -4.48
N GLY A 52 0.50 -0.19 -3.31
CA GLY A 52 -0.84 -0.62 -2.92
C GLY A 52 -1.94 -0.04 -3.80
N VAL A 53 -1.93 1.28 -4.01
CA VAL A 53 -2.89 1.96 -4.88
C VAL A 53 -2.79 1.44 -6.31
N GLY A 54 -1.57 1.27 -6.84
CA GLY A 54 -1.32 0.72 -8.16
C GLY A 54 -1.90 -0.67 -8.33
N LEU A 55 -1.60 -1.59 -7.40
CA LEU A 55 -2.12 -2.96 -7.44
C LEU A 55 -3.65 -2.96 -7.44
N ILE A 56 -4.30 -2.20 -6.55
CA ILE A 56 -5.76 -2.12 -6.43
C ILE A 56 -6.39 -1.51 -7.70
N ARG A 57 -5.81 -0.43 -8.23
CA ARG A 57 -6.33 0.29 -9.40
C ARG A 57 -6.26 -0.56 -10.66
N TYR A 58 -5.15 -1.28 -10.85
CA TYR A 58 -4.90 -2.10 -12.03
C TYR A 58 -5.28 -3.58 -11.85
N THR A 59 -5.88 -3.95 -10.72
CA THR A 59 -6.29 -5.34 -10.40
C THR A 59 -7.06 -6.02 -11.53
N LYS A 60 -8.00 -5.32 -12.19
CA LYS A 60 -8.79 -5.89 -13.30
C LYS A 60 -7.96 -6.20 -14.53
N LEU A 61 -7.01 -5.31 -14.88
CA LEU A 61 -6.12 -5.52 -16.02
C LEU A 61 -5.18 -6.69 -15.75
N LEU A 62 -4.56 -6.70 -14.56
CA LEU A 62 -3.68 -7.78 -14.11
C LEU A 62 -4.39 -9.12 -14.04
N GLY A 63 -5.67 -9.14 -13.65
CA GLY A 63 -6.47 -10.36 -13.57
C GLY A 63 -6.74 -11.03 -14.91
N ARG A 64 -6.66 -10.28 -16.02
CA ARG A 64 -6.75 -10.81 -17.39
C ARG A 64 -5.39 -11.15 -17.99
N SER A 65 -4.31 -10.73 -17.35
CA SER A 65 -2.95 -11.00 -17.82
C SER A 65 -2.53 -12.45 -17.57
N PRO A 66 -1.48 -12.94 -18.24
CA PRO A 66 -0.90 -14.26 -17.98
C PRO A 66 -0.45 -14.42 -16.52
N THR A 67 -0.38 -15.66 -16.05
CA THR A 67 0.02 -16.01 -14.67
C THR A 67 1.39 -15.44 -14.29
N LEU A 68 2.32 -15.36 -15.24
CA LEU A 68 3.64 -14.76 -15.00
C LEU A 68 3.53 -13.28 -14.63
N VAL A 69 2.73 -12.50 -15.37
CA VAL A 69 2.52 -11.07 -15.10
C VAL A 69 1.85 -10.87 -13.73
N ARG A 70 0.86 -11.71 -13.39
CA ARG A 70 0.21 -11.68 -12.07
C ARG A 70 1.20 -11.92 -10.94
N ARG A 71 2.06 -12.95 -11.08
CA ARG A 71 3.12 -13.24 -10.10
C ARG A 71 4.12 -12.10 -9.98
N THR A 72 4.57 -11.52 -11.10
CA THR A 72 5.49 -10.39 -11.08
C THR A 72 4.86 -9.17 -10.41
N ALA A 73 3.60 -8.85 -10.68
CA ALA A 73 2.90 -7.75 -10.03
C ALA A 73 2.75 -7.95 -8.51
N LEU A 74 2.47 -9.18 -8.05
CA LEU A 74 2.49 -9.51 -6.63
C LEU A 74 3.89 -9.40 -6.03
N GLY A 75 4.92 -9.85 -6.74
CA GLY A 75 6.32 -9.72 -6.32
C GLY A 75 6.73 -8.26 -6.15
N VAL A 76 6.42 -7.41 -7.13
CA VAL A 76 6.66 -5.96 -7.08
C VAL A 76 5.89 -5.33 -5.92
N PHE A 77 4.63 -5.73 -5.70
CA PHE A 77 3.87 -5.27 -4.54
C PHE A 77 4.55 -5.64 -3.22
N VAL A 78 4.97 -6.89 -3.03
CA VAL A 78 5.68 -7.33 -1.82
C VAL A 78 6.97 -6.55 -1.61
N VAL A 79 7.78 -6.40 -2.66
CA VAL A 79 9.02 -5.60 -2.60
C VAL A 79 8.72 -4.15 -2.22
N SER A 80 7.65 -3.57 -2.76
CA SER A 80 7.24 -2.20 -2.42
C SER A 80 6.73 -2.05 -0.98
N MET A 81 6.47 -3.14 -0.24
CA MET A 81 6.11 -3.11 1.18
C MET A 81 7.33 -3.16 2.12
N LEU A 82 8.49 -3.64 1.65
CA LEU A 82 9.72 -3.70 2.45
C LEU A 82 10.12 -2.34 3.05
N PRO A 83 9.96 -1.19 2.35
CA PRO A 83 10.24 0.12 2.91
C PRO A 83 9.34 0.50 4.12
N LEU A 84 8.24 -0.22 4.41
CA LEU A 84 7.44 -0.01 5.62
C LEU A 84 8.09 -0.58 6.88
N ILE A 85 9.08 -1.46 6.77
CA ILE A 85 9.79 -2.04 7.92
C ILE A 85 10.44 -0.94 8.80
N PRO A 86 11.25 0.00 8.27
CA PRO A 86 11.79 1.07 9.09
C PRO A 86 10.71 2.00 9.66
N VAL A 87 9.60 2.20 8.94
CA VAL A 87 8.45 2.99 9.44
C VAL A 87 7.83 2.29 10.65
N ALA A 88 7.68 0.96 10.59
CA ALA A 88 7.14 0.13 11.66
C ALA A 88 7.93 0.22 12.96
N LEU A 89 9.26 0.25 12.84
CA LEU A 89 10.15 0.33 13.99
C LEU A 89 10.03 1.68 14.71
N GLN A 90 9.53 2.73 14.05
CA GLN A 90 9.46 4.07 14.60
C GLN A 90 8.06 4.51 15.05
N THR A 91 6.99 4.08 14.36
CA THR A 91 5.62 4.54 14.65
C THR A 91 4.81 3.58 15.54
N PHE A 92 5.42 2.47 16.01
CA PHE A 92 4.89 1.50 16.99
C PHE A 92 3.48 0.93 16.72
N SER A 93 2.87 1.22 15.56
CA SER A 93 1.56 0.75 15.14
C SER A 93 1.68 0.26 13.71
N MET A 94 1.08 -0.89 13.39
CA MET A 94 1.13 -1.49 12.04
C MET A 94 -0.23 -1.41 11.32
N PRO A 95 -0.86 -0.23 11.16
CA PRO A 95 -2.14 -0.14 10.46
C PRO A 95 -2.03 -0.57 8.99
N TRP A 96 -0.84 -0.45 8.38
CA TRP A 96 -0.59 -0.95 7.02
C TRP A 96 -0.61 -2.48 6.92
N GLY A 97 -0.29 -3.22 7.98
CA GLY A 97 -0.26 -4.68 7.94
C GLY A 97 -1.65 -5.26 7.61
N ALA A 98 -2.67 -4.74 8.28
CA ALA A 98 -4.06 -5.05 7.96
C ALA A 98 -4.40 -4.65 6.52
N LEU A 99 -3.98 -3.46 6.09
CA LEU A 99 -4.29 -2.95 4.76
C LEU A 99 -3.62 -3.76 3.63
N ILE A 100 -2.41 -4.27 3.86
CA ILE A 100 -1.70 -5.20 2.96
C ILE A 100 -2.50 -6.50 2.81
N ILE A 101 -2.89 -7.12 3.92
CA ILE A 101 -3.64 -8.37 3.93
C ILE A 101 -4.97 -8.21 3.19
N VAL A 102 -5.74 -7.16 3.52
CA VAL A 102 -7.03 -6.91 2.87
C VAL A 102 -6.85 -6.60 1.39
N SER A 103 -5.80 -5.87 1.00
CA SER A 103 -5.48 -5.62 -0.42
C SER A 103 -5.18 -6.92 -1.18
N LEU A 104 -4.40 -7.83 -0.59
CA LEU A 104 -4.09 -9.13 -1.19
C LEU A 104 -5.34 -10.01 -1.33
N VAL A 105 -6.17 -10.07 -0.29
CA VAL A 105 -7.44 -10.80 -0.31
C VAL A 105 -8.36 -10.24 -1.41
N TYR A 106 -8.49 -8.91 -1.48
CA TYR A 106 -9.28 -8.24 -2.51
C TYR A 106 -8.78 -8.56 -3.93
N VAL A 107 -7.47 -8.46 -4.17
CA VAL A 107 -6.86 -8.75 -5.48
C VAL A 107 -7.09 -10.21 -5.86
N ARG A 108 -6.81 -11.14 -4.93
CA ARG A 108 -6.98 -12.58 -5.16
C ARG A 108 -8.43 -12.95 -5.46
N TRP A 109 -9.37 -12.35 -4.73
CA TRP A 109 -10.80 -12.53 -4.96
C TRP A 109 -11.19 -11.99 -6.33
N LYS A 110 -10.74 -10.79 -6.71
CA LYS A 110 -11.04 -10.22 -8.03
C LYS A 110 -10.48 -11.06 -9.18
N TRP A 111 -9.30 -11.64 -9.02
CA TRP A 111 -8.71 -12.52 -10.03
C TRP A 111 -9.43 -13.87 -10.13
N ALA A 112 -9.98 -14.39 -9.03
CA ALA A 112 -10.78 -15.61 -9.06
C ALA A 112 -12.11 -15.45 -9.82
N LEU A 113 -12.62 -14.22 -9.90
CA LEU A 113 -13.85 -13.89 -10.64
C LEU A 113 -13.61 -13.60 -12.12
N VAL A 114 -12.34 -13.53 -12.58
CA VAL A 114 -12.04 -13.40 -14.01
C VAL A 114 -12.12 -14.80 -14.62
N PRO A 115 -12.94 -15.01 -15.67
CA PRO A 115 -12.98 -16.29 -16.35
C PRO A 115 -11.57 -16.71 -16.77
N SER A 116 -11.17 -17.93 -16.42
CA SER A 116 -9.95 -18.52 -16.98
C SER A 116 -10.14 -18.61 -18.49
N SER A 117 -9.31 -17.92 -19.25
CA SER A 117 -9.23 -18.08 -20.70
C SER A 117 -8.43 -19.33 -21.08
N ASP A 118 -8.48 -20.35 -20.23
CA ASP A 118 -7.91 -21.67 -20.50
C ASP A 118 -8.91 -22.46 -21.38
#